data_AF-A0A444Y995-F1
#
_entry.id   AF-A0A444Y995-F1
#
_cell.length_a   1.000
_cell.length_b   1.000
_cell.length_c   1.000
_cell.angle_alpha   90.00
_cell.angle_beta   90.00
_cell.angle_gamma   90.00
#
_symmetry.space_group_name_H-M   'P 1'
#
loop_
_entity.id
_entity.type
_entity.pdbx_description
1 polymer ?
#
loop_
_entity_poly.entity_id
_entity_poly.type
_entity_poly.pdbx_seq_one_letter_code
_entity_poly.pdbx_strand_id
1 'polypeptide(L)'
;MGLDSLYIVNAASGEEVHVQQPFGVGFHGWFHIVGVSNGNICFKFSRGQDDTSLLVWNPTTQCSREISDPYREHGRSYFPVYGFSHVPNTDAYTIIHMCKRDIADSYVFFSRYCSRRSTWFYCVDCLPGVEKIDPNSIFLNGHAYWITGTGDSYATPKSVLCYSVEDKSFSEVSIPVGAIYTVHN
;
A
#
# COMPACT_ATOMS: atom_id res chain seq x y z
N MET A 1 -2.22 -20.03 -18.68
CA MET A 1 -2.32 -18.73 -17.98
C MET A 1 -1.46 -18.88 -16.74
N GLY A 2 -0.40 -18.07 -16.63
CA GLY A 2 0.63 -18.29 -15.62
C GLY A 2 0.08 -18.06 -14.22
N LEU A 3 0.38 -18.99 -13.31
CA LEU A 3 0.31 -18.71 -11.88
C LEU A 3 1.26 -17.55 -11.62
N ASP A 4 0.77 -16.43 -11.08
CA ASP A 4 1.64 -15.34 -10.63
C ASP A 4 2.74 -15.94 -9.75
N SER A 5 4.00 -15.77 -10.16
CA SER A 5 5.15 -16.44 -9.54
C SER A 5 6.07 -15.38 -8.92
N LEU A 6 6.64 -15.69 -7.75
CA LEU A 6 7.53 -14.79 -7.03
C LEU A 6 8.98 -15.26 -7.17
N TYR A 7 9.87 -14.35 -7.53
CA TYR A 7 11.30 -14.62 -7.68
C TYR A 7 12.12 -13.65 -6.83
N ILE A 8 13.21 -14.16 -6.25
CA ILE A 8 14.30 -13.34 -5.73
C ILE A 8 15.36 -13.30 -6.82
N VAL A 9 15.69 -12.09 -7.27
CA VAL A 9 16.72 -11.89 -8.29
C VAL A 9 17.96 -11.31 -7.63
N ASN A 10 19.10 -11.98 -7.81
CA ASN A 10 20.38 -11.44 -7.39
C ASN A 10 20.76 -10.27 -8.31
N ALA A 11 20.85 -9.07 -7.76
CA ALA A 11 21.12 -7.87 -8.57
C ALA A 11 22.49 -7.87 -9.28
N ALA A 12 23.48 -8.62 -8.78
CA ALA A 12 24.83 -8.67 -9.36
C ALA A 12 24.99 -9.77 -10.41
N SER A 13 24.47 -10.98 -10.13
CA SER A 13 24.59 -12.13 -11.05
C SER A 13 23.42 -12.29 -12.01
N GLY A 14 22.27 -11.66 -11.72
CA GLY A 14 21.01 -11.91 -12.42
C GLY A 14 20.41 -13.28 -12.12
N GLU A 15 20.96 -14.02 -11.15
CA GLU A 15 20.45 -15.34 -10.77
C GLU A 15 19.05 -15.20 -10.16
N GLU A 16 18.11 -16.00 -10.65
CA GLU A 16 16.73 -16.01 -10.21
C GLU A 16 16.45 -17.26 -9.37
N VAL A 17 15.95 -17.04 -8.16
CA VAL A 17 15.50 -18.11 -7.26
C VAL A 17 13.99 -18.02 -7.14
N HIS A 18 13.29 -19.05 -7.60
CA HIS A 18 11.86 -19.17 -7.41
C HIS A 18 11.51 -19.29 -5.93
N VAL A 19 10.55 -18.51 -5.47
CA VAL A 19 10.08 -18.54 -4.09
C VAL A 19 8.65 -19.00 -4.01
N GLN A 20 8.42 -20.00 -3.16
CA GLN A 20 7.06 -20.39 -2.81
C GLN A 20 6.39 -19.27 -2.03
N GLN A 21 5.34 -18.72 -2.62
CA GLN A 21 4.52 -17.68 -2.00
C GLN A 21 3.84 -18.22 -0.72
N PRO A 22 3.78 -17.43 0.36
CA PRO A 22 3.24 -17.85 1.65
C PRO A 22 1.70 -17.89 1.72
N PHE A 23 1.04 -17.77 0.56
CA PHE A 23 -0.41 -17.79 0.41
C PHE A 23 -0.78 -18.53 -0.88
N GLY A 24 -1.93 -19.20 -0.85
CA GLY A 24 -2.53 -19.79 -2.04
C GLY A 24 -3.42 -18.77 -2.74
N VAL A 25 -3.21 -18.59 -4.04
CA VAL A 25 -4.05 -17.79 -4.92
C VAL A 25 -4.94 -18.75 -5.71
N GLY A 26 -6.27 -18.58 -5.63
CA GLY A 26 -7.21 -19.42 -6.38
C GLY A 26 -7.11 -19.18 -7.89
N PHE A 27 -7.87 -19.94 -8.70
CA PHE A 27 -7.85 -19.82 -10.17
C PHE A 27 -8.17 -18.40 -10.69
N HIS A 28 -8.98 -17.64 -9.93
CA HIS A 28 -9.33 -16.24 -10.23
C HIS A 28 -8.72 -15.26 -9.22
N GLY A 29 -7.74 -15.72 -8.45
CA GLY A 29 -7.05 -14.87 -7.49
C GLY A 29 -5.96 -14.04 -8.16
N TRP A 30 -5.45 -13.08 -7.40
CA TRP A 30 -4.34 -12.22 -7.81
C TRP A 30 -3.58 -11.78 -6.56
N PHE A 31 -2.35 -11.30 -6.73
CA PHE A 31 -1.65 -10.56 -5.68
C PHE A 31 -0.85 -9.38 -6.25
N HIS A 32 -0.55 -8.40 -5.40
CA HIS A 32 0.47 -7.40 -5.66
C HIS A 32 1.22 -7.05 -4.37
N ILE A 33 2.41 -6.49 -4.54
CA ILE A 33 3.24 -6.01 -3.44
C ILE A 33 2.76 -4.60 -3.06
N VAL A 34 2.33 -4.43 -1.81
CA VAL A 34 1.99 -3.11 -1.23
C VAL A 34 3.27 -2.35 -0.88
N GLY A 35 4.30 -3.06 -0.42
CA GLY A 35 5.59 -2.47 -0.11
C GLY A 35 6.54 -3.46 0.57
N VAL A 36 7.80 -3.07 0.64
CA VAL A 36 8.87 -3.82 1.31
C VAL A 36 9.53 -2.91 2.33
N SER A 37 9.69 -3.39 3.57
CA SER A 37 10.32 -2.60 4.64
C SER A 37 10.91 -3.51 5.71
N ASN A 38 12.15 -3.21 6.11
CA ASN A 38 12.90 -3.93 7.15
C ASN A 38 12.87 -5.46 6.97
N GLY A 39 13.11 -5.94 5.74
CA GLY A 39 13.11 -7.37 5.40
C GLY A 39 11.73 -8.03 5.33
N ASN A 40 10.64 -7.30 5.57
CA ASN A 40 9.28 -7.81 5.41
C ASN A 40 8.67 -7.32 4.10
N ILE A 41 7.85 -8.16 3.48
CA ILE A 41 7.08 -7.87 2.27
C ILE A 41 5.61 -7.86 2.66
N CYS A 42 4.90 -6.79 2.31
CA CYS A 42 3.46 -6.72 2.46
C CYS A 42 2.80 -6.98 1.11
N PHE A 43 1.91 -7.95 1.07
CA PHE A 43 1.09 -8.30 -0.07
C PHE A 43 -0.35 -7.88 0.18
N LYS A 44 -1.02 -7.46 -0.88
CA LYS A 44 -2.48 -7.54 -0.99
C LYS A 44 -2.79 -8.62 -1.99
N PHE A 45 -3.73 -9.50 -1.66
CA PHE A 45 -4.10 -10.60 -2.51
C PHE A 45 -5.58 -10.90 -2.42
N SER A 46 -6.09 -11.57 -3.45
CA SER A 46 -7.45 -12.09 -3.51
C SER A 46 -7.41 -13.60 -3.77
N ARG A 47 -8.21 -14.38 -3.04
CA ARG A 47 -8.38 -15.82 -3.31
C ARG A 47 -9.51 -16.09 -4.32
N GLY A 48 -10.21 -15.04 -4.74
CA GLY A 48 -11.30 -15.02 -5.72
C GLY A 48 -12.08 -13.70 -5.56
N GLN A 49 -12.68 -13.17 -6.63
CA GLN A 49 -13.37 -11.86 -6.72
C GLN A 49 -13.18 -10.94 -5.50
N ASP A 50 -14.10 -10.96 -4.53
CA ASP A 50 -14.15 -10.01 -3.42
C ASP A 50 -13.48 -10.48 -2.11
N ASP A 51 -12.86 -11.67 -2.09
CA ASP A 51 -12.14 -12.18 -0.90
C ASP A 51 -10.72 -11.64 -0.85
N THR A 52 -10.58 -10.36 -0.53
CA THR A 52 -9.29 -9.69 -0.39
C THR A 52 -8.74 -9.79 1.03
N SER A 53 -7.42 -9.89 1.14
CA SER A 53 -6.69 -9.89 2.40
C SER A 53 -5.30 -9.28 2.23
N LEU A 54 -4.72 -8.88 3.35
CA LEU A 54 -3.34 -8.41 3.42
C LEU A 54 -2.49 -9.48 4.11
N LEU A 55 -1.24 -9.65 3.66
CA LEU A 55 -0.28 -10.52 4.31
C LEU A 55 1.04 -9.78 4.49
N VAL A 56 1.61 -9.82 5.68
CA VAL A 56 3.01 -9.44 5.89
C VAL A 56 3.82 -10.70 6.07
N TRP A 57 4.88 -10.85 5.27
CA TRP A 57 5.74 -12.02 5.27
C TRP A 57 7.21 -11.64 5.35
N ASN A 58 7.95 -12.41 6.12
CA ASN A 58 9.40 -12.32 6.17
C ASN A 58 10.01 -13.54 5.45
N PRO A 59 10.63 -13.37 4.28
CA PRO A 59 11.24 -14.49 3.53
C PRO A 59 12.40 -15.15 4.27
N THR A 60 13.08 -14.44 5.19
CA THR A 60 14.22 -15.01 5.92
C THR A 60 13.74 -15.93 7.05
N THR A 61 12.73 -15.51 7.81
CA THR A 61 12.19 -16.29 8.92
C THR A 61 11.04 -17.21 8.53
N GLN A 62 10.55 -17.10 7.29
CA GLN A 62 9.37 -17.80 6.77
C GLN A 62 8.09 -17.55 7.58
N CYS A 63 8.09 -16.53 8.45
CA CYS A 63 6.94 -16.16 9.26
C CYS A 63 6.02 -15.24 8.46
N SER A 64 4.71 -15.47 8.58
CA SER A 64 3.69 -14.62 7.96
C SER A 64 2.61 -14.21 8.96
N ARG A 65 1.94 -13.10 8.67
CA ARG A 65 0.74 -12.65 9.38
C ARG A 65 -0.30 -12.17 8.39
N GLU A 66 -1.46 -12.84 8.38
CA GLU A 66 -2.63 -12.41 7.63
C GLU A 66 -3.39 -11.34 8.40
N ILE A 67 -3.88 -10.34 7.66
CA ILE A 67 -4.50 -9.13 8.18
C ILE A 67 -5.78 -8.89 7.37
N SER A 68 -6.89 -8.68 8.07
CA SER A 68 -8.16 -8.32 7.47
C SER A 68 -8.03 -7.05 6.63
N ASP A 69 -8.56 -7.07 5.41
CA ASP A 69 -8.59 -5.91 4.53
C ASP A 69 -9.73 -4.96 4.92
N PRO A 70 -9.45 -3.68 5.28
CA PRO A 70 -10.48 -2.68 5.58
C PRO A 70 -11.51 -2.50 4.47
N TYR A 71 -11.14 -2.80 3.22
CA TYR A 71 -12.07 -2.81 2.08
C TYR A 71 -13.32 -3.63 2.36
N ARG A 72 -13.19 -4.75 3.09
CA ARG A 72 -14.31 -5.64 3.43
C ARG A 72 -15.19 -5.09 4.55
N GLU A 73 -14.62 -4.34 5.49
CA GLU A 73 -15.34 -3.88 6.68
C GLU A 73 -16.29 -2.72 6.39
N HIS A 74 -16.00 -1.91 5.36
CA HIS A 74 -16.77 -0.69 5.08
C HIS A 74 -17.85 -0.83 4.01
N GLY A 75 -17.97 -1.99 3.34
CA GLY A 75 -19.00 -2.28 2.33
C GLY A 75 -18.93 -1.45 1.04
N ARG A 76 -18.26 -0.29 1.06
CA ARG A 76 -17.90 0.55 -0.09
C ARG A 76 -16.57 1.25 0.18
N SER A 77 -15.57 0.95 -0.63
CA SER A 77 -14.29 1.64 -0.66
C SER A 77 -13.89 1.83 -2.11
N TYR A 78 -13.95 3.05 -2.59
CA TYR A 78 -13.59 3.41 -3.95
C TYR A 78 -12.11 3.79 -4.00
N PHE A 79 -11.41 3.29 -5.01
CA PHE A 79 -9.99 3.53 -5.27
C PHE A 79 -9.12 3.27 -4.02
N PRO A 80 -9.16 2.06 -3.43
CA PRO A 80 -8.38 1.76 -2.23
C PRO A 80 -6.90 1.75 -2.58
N VAL A 81 -6.13 2.61 -1.92
CA VAL A 81 -4.67 2.65 -2.02
C VAL A 81 -4.06 2.26 -0.68
N TYR A 82 -2.89 1.64 -0.74
CA TYR A 82 -2.21 1.14 0.44
C TYR A 82 -0.79 1.66 0.50
N GLY A 83 -0.21 1.51 1.67
CA GLY A 83 1.22 1.53 1.81
C GLY A 83 1.69 0.86 3.09
N PHE A 84 2.93 0.40 3.11
CA PHE A 84 3.51 -0.41 4.16
C PHE A 84 4.86 0.13 4.65
N SER A 85 4.98 0.34 5.97
CA SER A 85 6.25 0.76 6.58
C SER A 85 6.54 0.01 7.86
N HIS A 86 7.82 -0.18 8.12
CA HIS A 86 8.33 -0.41 9.46
C HIS A 86 8.23 0.87 10.32
N VAL A 87 8.02 0.70 11.63
CA VAL A 87 8.05 1.79 12.61
C VAL A 87 9.49 1.97 13.09
N PRO A 88 10.13 3.14 12.89
CA PRO A 88 11.54 3.35 13.24
C PRO A 88 11.89 2.89 14.67
N ASN A 89 13.07 2.28 14.82
CA ASN A 89 13.61 1.82 16.12
C ASN A 89 12.75 0.78 16.87
N THR A 90 11.84 0.11 16.19
CA THR A 90 11.04 -0.98 16.78
C THR A 90 11.13 -2.25 15.94
N ASP A 91 10.31 -3.24 16.27
CA ASP A 91 10.02 -4.44 15.48
C ASP A 91 8.63 -4.35 14.80
N ALA A 92 7.96 -3.21 14.97
CA ALA A 92 6.60 -3.01 14.54
C ALA A 92 6.53 -2.51 13.10
N TYR A 93 5.37 -2.69 12.49
CA TYR A 93 5.05 -2.15 11.19
C TYR A 93 3.64 -1.57 11.20
N THR A 94 3.39 -0.74 10.20
CA THR A 94 2.13 -0.08 9.95
C THR A 94 1.72 -0.28 8.51
N ILE A 95 0.41 -0.42 8.29
CA ILE A 95 -0.19 -0.38 6.96
C ILE A 95 -1.11 0.82 6.93
N ILE A 96 -0.95 1.65 5.91
CA ILE A 96 -1.88 2.74 5.61
C ILE A 96 -2.84 2.23 4.55
N HIS A 97 -4.12 2.46 4.78
CA HIS A 97 -5.18 2.27 3.81
C HIS A 97 -5.86 3.61 3.61
N MET A 98 -6.07 4.00 2.36
CA MET A 98 -6.78 5.22 2.01
C MET A 98 -7.83 4.90 0.95
N CYS A 99 -9.02 5.45 1.10
CA CYS A 99 -10.10 5.26 0.13
C CYS A 99 -11.11 6.41 0.16
N LYS A 100 -11.94 6.46 -0.88
CA LYS A 100 -13.20 7.21 -0.82
C LYS A 100 -14.33 6.28 -0.37
N ARG A 101 -15.30 6.81 0.39
CA ARG A 101 -16.51 6.04 0.75
C ARG A 101 -17.63 6.27 -0.26
N ASP A 102 -17.66 7.45 -0.88
CA ASP A 102 -18.46 7.77 -2.05
C ASP A 102 -17.58 8.30 -3.18
N ILE A 103 -17.88 7.94 -4.43
CA ILE A 103 -17.12 8.42 -5.60
C ILE A 103 -17.16 9.96 -5.72
N ALA A 104 -18.22 10.59 -5.22
CA ALA A 104 -18.40 12.03 -5.19
C ALA A 104 -17.71 12.75 -4.01
N ASP A 105 -17.11 12.00 -3.06
CA ASP A 105 -16.39 12.62 -1.94
C ASP A 105 -15.23 13.48 -2.47
N SER A 106 -15.11 14.71 -1.93
CA SER A 106 -14.00 15.65 -2.21
C SER A 106 -12.80 15.47 -1.28
N TYR A 107 -12.81 14.39 -0.49
CA TYR A 107 -11.78 14.05 0.47
C TYR A 107 -11.56 12.54 0.48
N VAL A 108 -10.46 12.12 1.10
CA VAL A 108 -10.09 10.72 1.26
C VAL A 108 -10.10 10.36 2.75
N PHE A 109 -10.63 9.17 3.07
CA PHE A 109 -10.53 8.58 4.40
C PHE A 109 -9.24 7.80 4.51
N PHE A 110 -8.66 7.76 5.72
CA PHE A 110 -7.53 6.89 5.99
C PHE A 110 -7.76 6.01 7.22
N SER A 111 -7.18 4.82 7.16
CA SER A 111 -7.12 3.86 8.24
C SER A 111 -5.69 3.39 8.40
N ARG A 112 -5.30 3.08 9.63
CA ARG A 112 -3.95 2.62 9.95
C ARG A 112 -3.94 1.32 10.72
N TYR A 113 -3.32 0.29 10.19
CA TYR A 113 -3.04 -0.93 10.93
C TYR A 113 -1.83 -0.75 11.84
N CYS A 114 -1.92 -1.20 13.09
CA CYS A 114 -0.79 -1.23 14.03
C CYS A 114 -0.44 -2.68 14.37
N SER A 115 0.74 -3.16 13.96
CA SER A 115 1.12 -4.56 14.17
C SER A 115 1.26 -4.96 15.64
N ARG A 116 1.59 -4.03 16.54
CA ARG A 116 1.68 -4.29 17.98
C ARG A 116 0.33 -4.53 18.63
N ARG A 117 -0.72 -3.89 18.11
CA ARG A 117 -2.08 -4.04 18.63
C ARG A 117 -2.93 -5.00 17.78
N SER A 118 -2.37 -5.49 16.68
CA SER A 118 -3.03 -6.36 15.71
C SER A 118 -4.41 -5.86 15.29
N THR A 119 -4.55 -4.54 15.09
CA THR A 119 -5.84 -3.91 14.82
C THR A 119 -5.71 -2.67 13.96
N TRP A 120 -6.80 -2.36 13.26
CA TRP A 120 -6.98 -1.14 12.50
C TRP A 120 -7.46 0.00 13.39
N PHE A 121 -6.76 1.12 13.29
CA PHE A 121 -7.21 2.41 13.79
C PHE A 121 -7.90 3.11 12.63
N TYR A 122 -9.22 3.11 12.67
CA TYR A 122 -10.06 3.87 11.73
C TYR A 122 -9.98 5.34 12.13
N CYS A 123 -9.29 6.14 11.33
CA CYS A 123 -9.24 7.57 11.56
C CYS A 123 -10.47 8.21 10.89
N VAL A 124 -11.12 9.10 11.64
CA VAL A 124 -12.26 9.89 11.14
C VAL A 124 -11.76 11.12 10.37
N ASP A 125 -10.48 11.46 10.53
CA ASP A 125 -9.87 12.60 9.87
C ASP A 125 -9.80 12.33 8.36
N CYS A 126 -10.49 13.20 7.62
CA CYS A 126 -10.42 13.22 6.18
C CYS A 126 -9.20 14.04 5.72
N LEU A 127 -8.70 13.74 4.53
CA LEU A 127 -7.68 14.56 3.86
C LEU A 127 -8.39 15.56 2.93
N PRO A 128 -8.74 16.77 3.40
CA PRO A 128 -9.47 17.73 2.58
C PRO A 128 -8.60 18.19 1.40
N GLY A 129 -9.20 18.30 0.22
CA GLY A 129 -8.51 18.76 -0.99
C GLY A 129 -7.62 17.71 -1.65
N VAL A 130 -7.56 16.49 -1.11
CA VAL A 130 -6.99 15.31 -1.78
C VAL A 130 -8.12 14.57 -2.48
N GLU A 131 -8.24 14.78 -3.78
CA GLU A 131 -9.32 14.17 -4.57
C GLU A 131 -8.93 12.81 -5.15
N LYS A 132 -7.65 12.63 -5.50
CA LYS A 132 -7.13 11.44 -6.18
C LYS A 132 -5.71 11.16 -5.68
N ILE A 133 -5.42 9.89 -5.44
CA ILE A 133 -4.12 9.39 -4.99
C ILE A 133 -3.66 8.29 -5.93
N ASP A 134 -2.43 8.38 -6.42
CA ASP A 134 -1.81 7.33 -7.22
C ASP A 134 -1.77 6.01 -6.43
N PRO A 135 -2.08 4.86 -7.05
CA PRO A 135 -2.06 3.58 -6.34
C PRO A 135 -0.65 3.16 -5.89
N ASN A 136 0.39 3.67 -6.54
CA ASN A 136 1.76 3.36 -6.17
C ASN A 136 2.21 4.22 -4.99
N SER A 137 3.00 3.60 -4.13
CA SER A 137 3.54 4.24 -2.96
C SER A 137 5.02 3.91 -2.81
N ILE A 138 5.76 4.85 -2.24
CA ILE A 138 7.16 4.63 -1.86
C ILE A 138 7.28 4.83 -0.37
N PHE A 139 8.10 3.99 0.26
CA PHE A 139 8.40 4.08 1.67
C PHE A 139 9.89 4.32 1.87
N LEU A 140 10.20 5.39 2.61
CA LEU A 140 11.58 5.77 2.89
C LEU A 140 11.66 6.37 4.30
N ASN A 141 12.56 5.83 5.12
CA ASN A 141 12.89 6.36 6.45
C ASN A 141 11.68 6.64 7.35
N GLY A 142 10.74 5.68 7.45
CA GLY A 142 9.55 5.83 8.29
C GLY A 142 8.50 6.79 7.72
N HIS A 143 8.61 7.15 6.44
CA HIS A 143 7.64 7.98 5.74
C HIS A 143 7.10 7.25 4.52
N ALA A 144 5.81 7.43 4.29
CA ALA A 144 5.10 6.93 3.13
C ALA A 144 4.81 8.07 2.17
N TYR A 145 5.00 7.86 0.88
CA TYR A 145 4.81 8.89 -0.14
C TYR A 145 3.88 8.38 -1.23
N TRP A 146 2.93 9.24 -1.60
CA TRP A 146 2.06 9.08 -2.76
C TRP A 146 2.05 10.36 -3.58
N ILE A 147 1.73 10.22 -4.86
CA ILE A 147 1.45 11.37 -5.71
C ILE A 147 -0.05 11.61 -5.67
N THR A 148 -0.47 12.83 -5.35
CA THR A 148 -1.86 13.25 -5.52
C THR A 148 -2.07 13.80 -6.92
N GLY A 149 -3.29 13.69 -7.42
CA GLY A 149 -3.63 14.15 -8.75
C GLY A 149 -4.95 14.90 -8.82
N THR A 150 -5.15 15.55 -9.95
CA THR A 150 -6.41 16.20 -10.37
C THR A 150 -6.68 15.85 -11.83
N GLY A 151 -7.86 16.22 -12.34
CA GLY A 151 -8.28 15.91 -13.70
C GLY A 151 -8.56 14.42 -13.93
N ASP A 152 -8.93 14.03 -15.15
CA ASP A 152 -9.31 12.66 -15.48
C ASP A 152 -8.15 11.67 -15.34
N SER A 153 -8.44 10.45 -14.87
CA SER A 153 -7.48 9.33 -14.78
C SER A 153 -6.11 9.67 -14.16
N TYR A 154 -6.07 10.53 -13.13
CA TYR A 154 -4.81 10.96 -12.46
C TYR A 154 -3.85 11.74 -13.37
N ALA A 155 -4.32 12.27 -14.52
CA ALA A 155 -3.46 12.82 -15.56
C ALA A 155 -2.64 14.04 -15.14
N THR A 156 -3.07 14.79 -14.12
CA THR A 156 -2.34 15.98 -13.65
C THR A 156 -1.87 15.77 -12.21
N PRO A 157 -0.58 15.47 -11.98
CA PRO A 157 -0.03 15.37 -10.63
C PRO A 157 -0.07 16.75 -9.96
N LYS A 158 -0.51 16.80 -8.71
CA LYS A 158 -0.72 18.03 -7.95
C LYS A 158 0.35 18.21 -6.88
N SER A 159 0.62 17.17 -6.10
CA SER A 159 1.53 17.24 -4.95
C SER A 159 2.04 15.86 -4.55
N VAL A 160 3.04 15.83 -3.68
CA VAL A 160 3.47 14.63 -2.97
C VAL A 160 2.81 14.64 -1.60
N LEU A 161 1.96 13.65 -1.34
CA LEU A 161 1.38 13.38 -0.03
C LEU A 161 2.34 12.51 0.77
N CYS A 162 2.67 12.94 1.97
CA CYS A 162 3.59 12.26 2.87
C CYS A 162 2.90 11.90 4.17
N TYR A 163 3.01 10.65 4.61
CA TYR A 163 2.59 10.20 5.95
C TYR A 163 3.81 9.90 6.81
N SER A 164 3.93 10.57 7.96
CA SER A 164 4.95 10.28 8.97
C SER A 164 4.44 9.21 9.93
N VAL A 165 5.18 8.09 10.04
CA VAL A 165 4.84 7.01 10.99
C VAL A 165 5.07 7.45 12.45
N GLU A 166 6.06 8.31 12.67
CA GLU A 166 6.43 8.84 13.98
C GLU A 166 5.36 9.83 14.49
N ASP A 167 5.07 10.86 13.69
CA ASP A 167 4.11 11.91 14.04
C ASP A 167 2.66 11.47 13.86
N LYS A 168 2.45 10.39 13.11
CA LYS A 168 1.14 9.83 12.75
C LYS A 168 0.26 10.83 12.03
N SER A 169 0.87 11.68 11.20
CA SER A 169 0.21 12.79 10.52
C SER A 169 0.59 12.83 9.04
N PHE A 170 -0.24 13.53 8.27
CA PHE A 170 0.01 13.80 6.87
C PHE A 170 0.58 15.19 6.67
N SER A 171 1.42 15.32 5.65
CA SER A 171 1.89 16.59 5.10
C SER A 171 1.84 16.52 3.58
N GLU A 172 1.76 17.67 2.93
CA GLU A 172 1.69 17.78 1.48
C GLU A 172 2.79 18.72 0.99
N VAL A 173 3.52 18.30 -0.04
CA VAL A 173 4.60 19.09 -0.65
C VAL A 173 4.27 19.30 -2.12
N SER A 174 4.34 20.56 -2.56
CA SER A 174 4.11 20.90 -3.97
C SER A 174 5.17 20.27 -4.87
N ILE A 175 4.74 19.75 -6.02
CA ILE A 175 5.66 19.26 -7.04
C ILE A 175 6.36 20.47 -7.68
N PRO A 176 7.70 20.47 -7.81
CA PRO A 176 8.43 21.57 -8.44
C PRO A 176 7.98 21.83 -9.88
N VAL A 177 7.97 23.10 -10.27
CA VAL A 177 7.69 23.50 -11.65
C VAL A 177 8.73 22.89 -12.58
N GLY A 178 8.26 22.18 -13.61
CA GLY A 178 9.12 21.50 -14.60
C GLY A 178 9.46 20.04 -14.27
N ALA A 179 8.94 19.48 -13.17
CA ALA A 179 9.03 18.04 -12.94
C ALA A 179 8.29 17.25 -14.03
N ILE A 180 8.91 16.17 -14.52
CA ILE A 180 8.32 15.28 -15.53
C ILE A 180 7.69 14.11 -14.80
N TYR A 181 6.37 13.94 -14.95
CA TYR A 181 5.68 12.75 -14.48
C TYR A 181 5.70 11.68 -15.57
N THR A 182 6.40 10.59 -15.30
CA THR A 182 6.49 9.44 -16.22
C THR A 182 5.68 8.30 -15.63
N VAL A 183 4.61 7.90 -16.34
CA VAL A 183 3.83 6.72 -15.98
C VAL A 183 4.51 5.52 -16.60
N HIS A 184 5.04 4.62 -15.75
CA HIS A 184 5.51 3.32 -16.20
C HIS A 184 4.33 2.35 -16.10
N ASN A 185 3.81 1.94 -17.27
CA ASN A 185 2.80 0.88 -17.38
C ASN A 185 3.45 -0.50 -17.26
#